data_AF-A0A971D2T1-F1
#
_entry.id   AF-A0A971D2T1-F1
#
_cell.length_a   1.000
_cell.length_b   1.000
_cell.length_c   1.000
_cell.angle_alpha   90.00
_cell.angle_beta   90.00
_cell.angle_gamma   90.00
#
_symmetry.space_group_name_H-M   'P 1'
#
loop_
_entity.id
_entity.type
_entity.pdbx_description
1 polymer ?
#
loop_
_entity_poly.entity_id
_entity_poly.type
_entity_poly.pdbx_seq_one_letter_code
_entity_poly.pdbx_strand_id
1 'polypeptide(L)'
;MMAGKRDRRSTVLLDVHIPGRWIWGVVAALVVLFVAAVIGFSAVNRVESCDTCHIIKPEVSTYKQTAHYAAGVTCQQCHTKPGVFNYFIRNTQGVSNLILYVADTYQRPITTFVGADNCVQCHPKSQIEKDLVVGNIRINHVGLREDGYQCLTCHANISHPGTRMAVARSGQDKMSICARCHDGRQLPDDCDICHIGAVPASAPKVKMPVRVSPAQCTECHKSRTFCSDCHEGLQMPHPARWMKSHGGVVLQRSKDICVSCHTKDDPKFCIDCHGVPMPHPAGFRSSHGGFALKNQKKCVKCHGRDSCIRCHGLQMPHPSGWMGQHSRVALGSPGLCRRCHSDSYCIGCHGVALPHSSGFIADHPNHTYNQGSVCMKCHGNGGTGPQGCFGGGCHRGGID
;
A
#
# COMPACT_ATOMS: atom_id res chain seq x y z
N MET A 1 -46.98 -27.12 75.73
CA MET A 1 -46.58 -28.29 74.93
C MET A 1 -47.61 -28.49 73.83
N MET A 2 -47.30 -28.08 72.61
CA MET A 2 -48.14 -28.26 71.42
C MET A 2 -47.23 -28.71 70.28
N ALA A 3 -47.58 -29.84 69.69
CA ALA A 3 -46.86 -30.50 68.61
C ALA A 3 -46.97 -29.71 67.29
N GLY A 4 -45.83 -29.47 66.64
CA GLY A 4 -45.73 -28.92 65.29
C GLY A 4 -45.07 -29.93 64.35
N LYS A 5 -45.86 -30.41 63.40
CA LYS A 5 -45.64 -31.48 62.41
C LYS A 5 -44.22 -31.55 61.79
N ARG A 6 -43.65 -32.77 61.82
CA ARG A 6 -42.64 -33.24 60.85
C ARG A 6 -43.30 -33.31 59.47
N ASP A 7 -42.75 -32.59 58.49
CA ASP A 7 -43.09 -32.80 57.09
C ASP A 7 -41.90 -33.41 56.33
N ARG A 8 -42.21 -34.41 55.51
CA ARG A 8 -41.29 -35.38 54.92
C ARG A 8 -40.51 -34.73 53.77
N ARG A 9 -39.18 -34.76 53.83
CA ARG A 9 -38.35 -34.69 52.60
C ARG A 9 -37.87 -36.10 52.27
N SER A 10 -38.53 -36.72 51.29
CA SER A 10 -38.04 -37.94 50.64
C SER A 10 -36.73 -37.65 49.92
N THR A 11 -35.61 -38.02 50.52
CA THR A 11 -34.33 -38.11 49.83
C THR A 11 -34.27 -39.46 49.12
N VAL A 12 -34.71 -39.51 47.87
CA VAL A 12 -34.34 -40.59 46.97
C VAL A 12 -32.87 -40.38 46.62
N LEU A 13 -31.97 -40.98 47.40
CA LEU A 13 -30.59 -41.16 46.98
C LEU A 13 -30.58 -42.29 45.97
N LEU A 14 -30.68 -41.95 44.68
CA LEU A 14 -30.37 -42.86 43.59
C LEU A 14 -28.86 -43.18 43.69
N ASP A 15 -28.54 -44.34 44.25
CA ASP A 15 -27.18 -44.87 44.27
C ASP A 15 -26.86 -45.39 42.86
N VAL A 16 -26.40 -44.49 42.00
CA VAL A 16 -26.05 -44.81 40.61
C VAL A 16 -24.70 -45.53 40.61
N HIS A 17 -24.72 -46.86 40.69
CA HIS A 17 -23.55 -47.70 40.46
C HIS A 17 -23.23 -47.72 38.96
N ILE A 18 -22.41 -46.78 38.50
CA ILE A 18 -21.86 -46.81 37.14
C ILE A 18 -20.82 -47.92 37.08
N PRO A 19 -20.99 -48.98 36.25
CA PRO A 19 -20.01 -50.04 36.18
C PRO A 19 -18.68 -49.48 35.68
N GLY A 20 -17.57 -49.76 36.36
CA GLY A 20 -16.26 -49.18 36.02
C GLY A 20 -15.87 -49.33 34.54
N ARG A 21 -16.30 -50.42 33.88
CA ARG A 21 -16.13 -50.64 32.43
C ARG A 21 -16.76 -49.56 31.52
N TRP A 22 -17.89 -48.97 31.93
CA TRP A 22 -18.52 -47.88 31.19
C TRP A 22 -17.77 -46.57 31.38
N ILE A 23 -17.26 -46.32 32.59
CA ILE A 23 -16.40 -45.17 32.86
C ILE A 23 -15.12 -45.27 32.00
N TRP A 24 -14.46 -46.43 32.00
CA TRP A 24 -13.28 -46.66 31.17
C TRP A 24 -13.57 -46.58 29.66
N GLY A 25 -14.73 -47.07 29.21
CA GLY A 25 -15.17 -46.96 27.82
C GLY A 25 -15.40 -45.51 27.38
N VAL A 26 -16.07 -44.71 28.22
CA VAL A 26 -16.28 -43.27 27.96
C VAL A 26 -14.97 -42.50 27.98
N VAL A 27 -14.10 -42.77 28.95
CA VAL A 27 -12.77 -42.15 29.03
C VAL A 27 -11.94 -42.51 27.79
N ALA A 28 -11.93 -43.77 27.35
CA ALA A 28 -11.22 -44.18 26.14
C ALA A 28 -11.76 -43.48 24.89
N ALA A 29 -13.09 -43.38 24.74
CA ALA A 29 -13.71 -42.67 23.62
C ALA A 29 -13.36 -41.17 23.61
N LEU A 30 -13.39 -40.51 24.77
CA LEU A 30 -12.99 -39.11 24.92
C LEU A 30 -11.50 -38.90 24.60
N VAL A 31 -10.64 -39.83 25.01
CA VAL A 31 -9.21 -39.79 24.68
C VAL A 31 -8.99 -39.93 23.17
N VAL A 32 -9.68 -40.87 22.51
CA VAL A 32 -9.59 -41.04 21.05
C VAL A 32 -10.06 -39.78 20.31
N LEU A 33 -11.18 -39.19 20.73
CA LEU A 33 -11.68 -37.93 20.16
C LEU A 33 -10.70 -36.77 20.37
N PHE A 34 -10.11 -36.67 21.56
CA PHE A 34 -9.10 -35.66 21.86
C PHE A 34 -7.86 -35.82 20.97
N VAL A 35 -7.34 -37.04 20.83
CA VAL A 35 -6.18 -37.33 19.98
C VAL A 35 -6.49 -37.00 18.51
N ALA A 36 -7.66 -37.41 18.01
CA ALA A 36 -8.09 -37.10 16.64
C ALA A 36 -8.19 -35.58 16.40
N ALA A 37 -8.74 -34.83 17.36
CA ALA A 37 -8.81 -33.37 17.27
C ALA A 37 -7.42 -32.72 17.25
N VAL A 38 -6.50 -33.17 18.11
CA VAL A 38 -5.11 -32.68 18.14
C VAL A 38 -4.40 -32.93 16.80
N ILE A 39 -4.55 -34.14 16.23
CA ILE A 39 -3.95 -34.49 14.94
C ILE A 39 -4.54 -33.60 13.84
N GLY A 40 -5.87 -33.47 13.77
CA GLY A 40 -6.55 -32.64 12.78
C GLY A 40 -6.10 -31.17 12.84
N PHE A 41 -6.03 -30.60 14.04
CA PHE A 41 -5.52 -29.25 14.24
C PHE A 41 -4.06 -29.10 13.82
N SER A 42 -3.19 -30.06 14.18
CA SER A 42 -1.78 -30.01 13.79
C SER A 42 -1.57 -29.96 12.28
N ALA A 43 -2.44 -30.59 11.49
CA ALA A 43 -2.37 -30.58 10.02
C ALA A 43 -2.75 -29.22 9.42
N VAL A 44 -3.77 -28.56 9.97
CA VAL A 44 -4.22 -27.23 9.49
C VAL A 44 -3.23 -26.12 9.87
N ASN A 45 -2.43 -26.35 10.92
CA ASN A 45 -1.50 -25.36 11.47
C ASN A 45 -0.09 -25.45 10.90
N ARG A 46 0.11 -26.26 9.85
CA ARG A 46 1.37 -26.35 9.13
C ARG A 46 1.65 -25.07 8.33
N VAL A 47 2.94 -24.77 8.15
CA VAL A 47 3.38 -23.58 7.40
C VAL A 47 2.85 -23.62 5.96
N GLU A 48 2.82 -24.81 5.35
CA GLU A 48 2.31 -25.05 4.00
C GLU A 48 0.81 -24.74 3.89
N SER A 49 0.04 -25.07 4.92
CA SER A 49 -1.39 -24.76 4.98
C SER A 49 -1.62 -23.24 5.02
N CYS A 50 -0.76 -22.47 5.69
CA CYS A 50 -0.83 -21.01 5.71
C CYS A 50 -0.41 -20.36 4.37
N ASP A 51 0.47 -20.99 3.59
CA ASP A 51 0.93 -20.51 2.27
C ASP A 51 -0.21 -20.49 1.22
N THR A 52 -1.29 -21.25 1.47
CA THR A 52 -2.49 -21.25 0.62
C THR A 52 -3.26 -19.92 0.69
N CYS A 53 -3.12 -19.16 1.79
CA CYS A 53 -3.78 -17.88 1.95
C CYS A 53 -2.91 -16.74 1.39
N HIS A 54 -3.33 -16.16 0.27
CA HIS A 54 -2.60 -15.08 -0.41
C HIS A 54 -2.32 -13.84 0.45
N ILE A 55 -3.13 -13.57 1.49
CA ILE A 55 -2.90 -12.48 2.46
C ILE A 55 -1.70 -12.76 3.36
N ILE A 56 -1.52 -14.01 3.77
CA ILE A 56 -0.48 -14.43 4.71
C ILE A 56 0.79 -14.87 3.96
N LYS A 57 0.66 -15.23 2.69
CA LYS A 57 1.75 -15.65 1.81
C LYS A 57 3.00 -14.77 1.83
N PRO A 58 2.92 -13.41 1.86
CA PRO A 58 4.11 -12.58 2.00
C PRO A 58 4.87 -12.83 3.30
N GLU A 59 4.16 -13.01 4.43
CA GLU A 59 4.77 -13.30 5.73
C GLU A 59 5.35 -14.74 5.78
N VAL A 60 4.72 -15.70 5.10
CA VAL A 60 5.27 -17.07 4.94
C VAL A 60 6.57 -17.03 4.15
N SER A 61 6.62 -16.27 3.06
CA SER A 61 7.81 -16.15 2.21
C SER A 61 9.01 -15.57 2.97
N THR A 62 8.78 -14.57 3.83
CA THR A 62 9.84 -13.99 4.65
C THR A 62 10.22 -14.90 5.81
N TYR A 63 9.24 -15.59 6.41
CA TYR A 63 9.49 -16.56 7.49
C TYR A 63 10.38 -17.72 7.04
N LYS A 64 10.16 -18.24 5.83
CA LYS A 64 10.97 -19.32 5.23
C LYS A 64 12.47 -19.00 5.13
N GLN A 65 12.85 -17.73 5.25
CA GLN A 65 14.25 -17.28 5.19
C GLN A 65 14.92 -17.23 6.57
N THR A 66 14.22 -17.57 7.65
CA THR A 66 14.70 -17.37 9.02
C THR A 66 15.25 -18.64 9.67
N ALA A 67 16.10 -18.46 10.68
CA ALA A 67 16.62 -19.58 11.48
C ALA A 67 15.51 -20.36 12.19
N HIS A 68 14.41 -19.70 12.56
CA HIS A 68 13.25 -20.35 13.17
C HIS A 68 12.57 -21.34 12.22
N TYR A 69 12.46 -20.99 10.93
CA TYR A 69 11.94 -21.93 9.93
C TYR A 69 12.88 -23.12 9.73
N ALA A 70 14.19 -22.86 9.63
CA ALA A 70 15.21 -23.92 9.50
C ALA A 70 15.21 -24.88 10.71
N ALA A 71 14.87 -24.39 11.90
CA ALA A 71 14.73 -25.18 13.12
C ALA A 71 13.37 -25.92 13.23
N GLY A 72 12.48 -25.79 12.23
CA GLY A 72 11.18 -26.47 12.22
C GLY A 72 10.13 -25.85 13.15
N VAL A 73 10.31 -24.58 13.56
CA VAL A 73 9.30 -23.87 14.35
C VAL A 73 8.07 -23.60 13.47
N THR A 74 6.88 -23.72 14.05
CA THR A 74 5.60 -23.49 13.37
C THR A 74 5.03 -22.13 13.73
N CYS A 75 4.14 -21.60 12.88
CA CYS A 75 3.53 -20.29 13.07
C CYS A 75 2.86 -20.14 14.45
N GLN A 76 2.15 -21.18 14.90
CA GLN A 76 1.40 -21.13 16.14
C GLN A 76 2.26 -21.18 17.40
N GLN A 77 3.47 -21.74 17.33
CA GLN A 77 4.40 -21.70 18.46
C GLN A 77 4.81 -20.28 18.82
N CYS A 78 4.73 -19.33 17.88
CA CYS A 78 4.94 -17.90 18.13
C CYS A 78 3.64 -17.11 18.25
N HIS A 79 2.63 -17.38 17.41
CA HIS A 79 1.40 -16.57 17.31
C HIS A 79 0.25 -17.03 18.20
N THR A 80 0.47 -18.06 19.02
CA THR A 80 -0.54 -18.58 19.96
C THR A 80 0.05 -18.60 21.36
N LYS A 81 -0.72 -18.17 22.34
CA LYS A 81 -0.34 -18.29 23.75
C LYS A 81 -0.09 -19.77 24.09
N PRO A 82 0.89 -20.12 24.93
CA PRO A 82 1.18 -21.52 25.23
C PRO A 82 -0.01 -22.19 25.94
N GLY A 83 -0.16 -23.49 25.76
CA GLY A 83 -1.19 -24.31 26.42
C GLY A 83 -2.29 -24.81 25.50
N VAL A 84 -2.70 -26.06 25.71
CA VAL A 84 -3.63 -26.79 24.82
C VAL A 84 -4.95 -26.04 24.60
N PHE A 85 -5.50 -25.43 25.65
CA PHE A 85 -6.73 -24.65 25.56
C PHE A 85 -6.57 -23.41 24.67
N ASN A 86 -5.44 -22.70 24.76
CA ASN A 86 -5.18 -21.52 23.93
C ASN A 86 -4.99 -21.89 22.45
N TYR A 87 -4.38 -23.04 22.18
CA TYR A 87 -4.32 -23.62 20.83
C TYR A 87 -5.71 -23.91 20.26
N PHE A 88 -6.60 -24.50 21.07
CA PHE A 88 -7.98 -24.73 20.65
C PHE A 88 -8.72 -23.43 20.34
N ILE A 89 -8.66 -22.44 21.24
CA ILE A 89 -9.30 -21.13 21.03
C ILE A 89 -8.74 -20.41 19.80
N ARG A 90 -7.43 -20.52 19.55
CA ARG A 90 -6.82 -19.92 18.37
C ARG A 90 -7.30 -20.56 17.06
N ASN A 91 -7.50 -21.87 17.05
CA ASN A 91 -8.04 -22.57 15.88
C ASN A 91 -9.48 -22.15 15.60
N THR A 92 -10.32 -21.96 16.63
CA THR A 92 -11.69 -21.46 16.43
C THR A 92 -11.71 -20.00 15.95
N GLN A 93 -10.76 -19.16 16.40
CA GLN A 93 -10.57 -17.81 15.86
C GLN A 93 -10.18 -17.80 14.37
N GLY A 94 -9.65 -18.89 13.83
CA GLY A 94 -9.42 -19.04 12.38
C GLY A 94 -10.72 -18.86 11.56
N VAL A 95 -11.85 -19.33 12.10
CA VAL A 95 -13.17 -19.13 11.49
C VAL A 95 -13.58 -17.66 11.53
N SER A 96 -13.35 -16.97 12.66
CA SER A 96 -13.60 -15.53 12.76
C SER A 96 -12.75 -14.74 11.78
N ASN A 97 -11.47 -15.08 11.61
CA ASN A 97 -10.61 -14.43 10.63
C ASN A 97 -11.10 -14.65 9.19
N LEU A 98 -11.62 -15.84 8.88
CA LEU A 98 -12.24 -16.11 7.58
C LEU A 98 -13.50 -15.25 7.38
N ILE A 99 -14.37 -15.14 8.38
CA ILE A 99 -15.56 -14.28 8.32
C ILE A 99 -15.16 -12.81 8.11
N LEU A 100 -14.21 -12.30 8.89
CA LEU A 100 -13.70 -10.93 8.77
C LEU A 100 -13.08 -10.68 7.39
N TYR A 101 -12.38 -11.67 6.84
CA TYR A 101 -11.83 -11.59 5.50
C TYR A 101 -12.92 -11.55 4.42
N VAL A 102 -13.90 -12.46 4.47
CA VAL A 102 -15.01 -12.51 3.50
C VAL A 102 -15.87 -11.24 3.58
N ALA A 103 -16.06 -10.70 4.79
CA ALA A 103 -16.79 -9.45 4.99
C ALA A 103 -15.94 -8.19 4.71
N ASP A 104 -14.63 -8.32 4.45
CA ASP A 104 -13.64 -7.22 4.31
C ASP A 104 -13.70 -6.19 5.47
N THR A 105 -14.02 -6.65 6.68
CA THR A 105 -14.15 -5.79 7.88
C THR A 105 -12.91 -5.77 8.77
N TYR A 106 -11.79 -6.33 8.30
CA TYR A 106 -10.54 -6.39 9.06
C TYR A 106 -9.70 -5.12 8.90
N GLN A 107 -8.94 -4.80 9.94
CA GLN A 107 -8.06 -3.64 9.94
C GLN A 107 -6.77 -3.89 9.16
N ARG A 108 -6.33 -2.87 8.41
CA ARG A 108 -5.08 -2.86 7.65
C ARG A 108 -4.18 -1.74 8.20
N PRO A 109 -2.87 -1.99 8.43
CA PRO A 109 -2.15 -3.24 8.19
C PRO A 109 -2.53 -4.35 9.20
N ILE A 110 -2.42 -5.61 8.79
CA ILE A 110 -2.65 -6.75 9.68
C ILE A 110 -1.48 -6.80 10.65
N THR A 111 -1.73 -6.48 11.91
CA THR A 111 -0.75 -6.60 13.00
C THR A 111 -1.18 -7.68 13.96
N THR A 112 -0.22 -8.43 14.49
CA THR A 112 -0.47 -9.44 15.51
C THR A 112 0.50 -9.24 16.67
N PHE A 113 -0.03 -9.37 17.89
CA PHE A 113 0.79 -9.35 19.09
C PHE A 113 1.38 -10.74 19.33
N VAL A 114 2.68 -10.79 19.58
CA VAL A 114 3.42 -11.98 20.00
C VAL A 114 4.05 -11.65 21.35
N GLY A 115 3.62 -12.36 22.39
CA GLY A 115 4.10 -12.14 23.75
C GLY A 115 5.46 -12.79 24.00
N ALA A 116 6.24 -12.19 24.91
CA ALA A 116 7.54 -12.71 25.33
C ALA A 116 7.49 -14.17 25.85
N ASP A 117 6.37 -14.58 26.44
CA ASP A 117 6.15 -15.94 26.94
C ASP A 117 6.33 -17.01 25.84
N ASN A 118 6.04 -16.68 24.58
CA ASN A 118 6.21 -17.61 23.48
C ASN A 118 7.68 -17.84 23.15
N CYS A 119 8.52 -16.81 23.32
CA CYS A 119 9.95 -16.88 23.05
C CYS A 119 10.68 -17.76 24.09
N VAL A 120 10.32 -17.60 25.36
CA VAL A 120 11.02 -18.28 26.47
C VAL A 120 10.71 -19.77 26.60
N GLN A 121 9.76 -20.29 25.81
CA GLN A 121 9.54 -21.74 25.67
C GLN A 121 10.72 -22.44 25.02
N CYS A 122 11.42 -21.76 24.10
CA CYS A 122 12.56 -22.31 23.37
C CYS A 122 13.88 -21.60 23.71
N HIS A 123 13.80 -20.35 24.19
CA HIS A 123 14.95 -19.58 24.66
C HIS A 123 14.90 -19.44 26.19
N PRO A 124 15.44 -20.42 26.95
CA PRO A 124 15.26 -20.46 28.39
C PRO A 124 15.96 -19.28 29.08
N LYS A 125 15.39 -18.86 30.21
CA LYS A 125 15.91 -17.82 31.10
C LYS A 125 17.40 -17.98 31.42
N SER A 126 17.87 -19.19 31.66
CA SER A 126 19.29 -19.47 31.94
C SER A 126 20.26 -19.06 30.82
N GLN A 127 19.79 -18.92 29.58
CA GLN A 127 20.56 -18.45 28.43
C GLN A 127 20.39 -16.95 28.16
N ILE A 128 19.24 -16.37 28.53
CA ILE A 128 18.90 -14.96 28.28
C ILE A 128 19.31 -14.04 29.45
N GLU A 129 19.29 -14.55 30.68
CA GLU A 129 19.42 -13.75 31.91
C GLU A 129 20.86 -13.44 32.32
N LYS A 130 21.86 -13.92 31.55
CA LYS A 130 23.23 -13.47 31.72
C LYS A 130 23.41 -12.13 31.02
N ASP A 131 24.25 -11.25 31.58
CA ASP A 131 24.74 -10.08 30.85
C ASP A 131 25.39 -10.56 29.54
N LEU A 132 24.62 -10.44 28.46
CA LEU A 132 25.04 -10.89 27.16
C LEU A 132 25.83 -9.76 26.54
N VAL A 133 27.15 -9.95 26.48
CA VAL A 133 28.04 -9.05 25.77
C VAL A 133 28.16 -9.56 24.33
N VAL A 134 27.55 -8.82 23.39
CA VAL A 134 27.69 -9.09 21.96
C VAL A 134 28.59 -8.02 21.37
N GLY A 135 29.83 -8.39 21.07
CA GLY A 135 30.86 -7.42 20.66
C GLY A 135 31.23 -6.49 21.82
N ASN A 136 31.00 -5.19 21.65
CA ASN A 136 31.24 -4.18 22.69
C ASN A 136 29.97 -3.70 23.39
N ILE A 137 28.80 -4.30 23.10
CA ILE A 137 27.52 -3.90 23.69
C ILE A 137 27.09 -4.89 24.76
N ARG A 138 26.80 -4.39 25.97
CA ARG A 138 26.09 -5.12 27.02
C ARG A 138 24.61 -4.75 27.03
N ILE A 139 23.74 -5.75 27.22
CA ILE A 139 22.31 -5.56 27.43
C ILE A 139 21.85 -6.39 28.63
N ASN A 140 21.20 -5.71 29.59
CA ASN A 140 20.54 -6.36 30.71
C ASN A 140 19.13 -6.82 30.32
N HIS A 141 19.02 -8.04 29.79
CA HIS A 141 17.74 -8.63 29.42
C HIS A 141 16.83 -8.89 30.62
N VAL A 142 17.39 -9.13 31.81
CA VAL A 142 16.62 -9.41 33.04
C VAL A 142 15.84 -8.17 33.46
N GLY A 143 16.53 -7.05 33.64
CA GLY A 143 15.91 -5.79 34.05
C GLY A 143 14.85 -5.33 33.05
N LEU A 144 15.14 -5.40 31.74
CA LEU A 144 14.16 -5.07 30.71
C LEU A 144 12.92 -5.98 30.75
N ARG A 145 13.09 -7.27 30.99
CA ARG A 145 11.96 -8.21 31.10
C ARG A 145 11.12 -7.95 32.35
N GLU A 146 11.75 -7.64 33.48
CA GLU A 146 11.07 -7.35 34.75
C GLU A 146 10.29 -6.03 34.70
N ASP A 147 10.79 -5.03 33.97
CA ASP A 147 10.08 -3.79 33.65
C ASP A 147 8.99 -3.97 32.57
N GLY A 148 8.76 -5.18 32.07
CA GLY A 148 7.66 -5.53 31.17
C GLY A 148 7.94 -5.30 29.67
N TYR A 149 9.17 -4.99 29.28
CA TYR A 149 9.52 -4.84 27.87
C TYR A 149 9.46 -6.18 27.13
N GLN A 150 8.90 -6.15 25.91
CA GLN A 150 8.73 -7.34 25.07
C GLN A 150 10.01 -7.64 24.28
N CYS A 151 10.30 -8.92 24.00
CA CYS A 151 11.48 -9.33 23.21
C CYS A 151 11.51 -8.66 21.83
N LEU A 152 10.33 -8.54 21.19
CA LEU A 152 10.17 -7.91 19.88
C LEU A 152 10.36 -6.38 19.90
N THR A 153 10.53 -5.77 21.07
CA THR A 153 10.91 -4.35 21.16
C THR A 153 12.25 -4.10 20.47
N CYS A 154 13.18 -5.04 20.61
CA CYS A 154 14.49 -5.04 19.96
C CYS A 154 14.56 -6.08 18.82
N HIS A 155 14.00 -7.28 19.02
CA HIS A 155 14.10 -8.40 18.07
C HIS A 155 12.95 -8.47 17.04
N ALA A 156 12.41 -7.36 16.51
CA ALA A 156 11.21 -7.46 15.66
C ALA A 156 11.45 -7.97 14.22
N ASN A 157 12.72 -8.15 13.80
CA ASN A 157 13.05 -8.62 12.45
C ASN A 157 13.42 -10.10 12.38
N ILE A 158 13.28 -10.85 13.48
CA ILE A 158 13.75 -12.24 13.58
C ILE A 158 12.92 -13.26 12.79
N SER A 159 11.64 -12.98 12.56
CA SER A 159 10.69 -13.95 11.97
C SER A 159 10.09 -13.49 10.64
N HIS A 160 10.07 -12.19 10.33
CA HIS A 160 9.51 -11.67 9.09
C HIS A 160 10.38 -10.54 8.51
N PRO A 161 11.58 -10.86 8.00
CA PRO A 161 12.49 -9.87 7.46
C PRO A 161 11.89 -9.14 6.25
N GLY A 162 11.96 -7.80 6.24
CA GLY A 162 11.61 -6.98 5.07
C GLY A 162 10.11 -6.79 4.78
N THR A 163 9.19 -7.27 5.63
CA THR A 163 7.74 -6.98 5.47
C THR A 163 7.38 -5.55 5.87
N ARG A 164 6.19 -5.06 5.46
CA ARG A 164 5.71 -3.63 5.37
C ARG A 164 5.90 -2.73 6.60
N MET A 165 6.47 -3.24 7.69
CA MET A 165 6.88 -2.49 8.86
C MET A 165 8.33 -1.99 8.78
N ALA A 166 8.98 -1.97 7.62
CA ALA A 166 10.35 -1.45 7.49
C ALA A 166 10.53 -0.05 8.12
N VAL A 167 9.53 0.83 8.07
CA VAL A 167 9.56 2.15 8.75
C VAL A 167 9.37 2.07 10.28
N ALA A 168 8.64 1.06 10.77
CA ALA A 168 8.52 0.79 12.21
C ALA A 168 9.73 0.00 12.77
N ARG A 169 10.53 -0.63 11.89
CA ARG A 169 11.64 -1.55 12.23
C ARG A 169 13.03 -1.00 11.88
N SER A 170 13.16 0.05 11.08
CA SER A 170 14.43 0.62 10.57
C SER A 170 15.34 1.27 11.63
N GLY A 171 14.96 1.18 12.91
CA GLY A 171 15.74 1.65 14.05
C GLY A 171 16.02 0.59 15.12
N GLN A 172 15.84 -0.71 14.85
CA GLN A 172 15.92 -1.76 15.88
C GLN A 172 17.29 -2.46 16.03
N ASP A 173 18.16 -2.34 15.05
CA ASP A 173 19.55 -2.84 15.03
C ASP A 173 20.58 -1.71 15.25
N LYS A 174 20.09 -0.57 15.73
CA LYS A 174 20.78 0.71 15.73
C LYS A 174 20.56 1.40 17.07
N MET A 175 21.49 2.25 17.51
CA MET A 175 21.36 3.04 18.75
C MET A 175 20.04 3.80 18.88
N SER A 176 19.35 4.07 17.78
CA SER A 176 17.97 4.57 17.76
C SER A 176 16.98 3.80 18.62
N ILE A 177 17.11 2.48 18.77
CA ILE A 177 16.22 1.70 19.64
C ILE A 177 16.42 2.07 21.11
N CYS A 178 17.69 2.15 21.51
CA CYS A 178 18.12 2.45 22.86
C CYS A 178 17.79 3.92 23.20
N ALA A 179 18.05 4.84 22.28
CA ALA A 179 17.78 6.27 22.43
C ALA A 179 16.28 6.64 22.50
N ARG A 180 15.37 5.67 22.34
CA ARG A 180 13.94 5.89 22.66
C ARG A 180 13.69 6.02 24.16
N CYS A 181 14.59 5.46 24.96
CA CYS A 181 14.51 5.47 26.42
C CYS A 181 15.76 6.11 27.05
N HIS A 182 16.95 5.85 26.50
CA HIS A 182 18.22 6.46 26.88
C HIS A 182 18.40 7.83 26.21
N ASP A 183 17.64 8.81 26.67
CA ASP A 183 17.57 10.18 26.13
C ASP A 183 18.07 11.25 27.12
N GLY A 184 18.65 10.83 28.24
CA GLY A 184 19.10 11.69 29.33
C GLY A 184 17.95 12.23 30.19
N ARG A 185 16.70 11.88 29.89
CA ARG A 185 15.50 12.27 30.65
C ARG A 185 14.83 11.07 31.31
N GLN A 186 14.49 10.05 30.52
CA GLN A 186 13.84 8.83 30.98
C GLN A 186 14.86 7.83 31.53
N LEU A 187 15.93 7.58 30.77
CA LEU A 187 17.08 6.81 31.22
C LEU A 187 18.37 7.57 30.87
N PRO A 188 19.45 7.34 31.63
CA PRO A 188 20.74 7.99 31.36
C PRO A 188 21.25 7.64 29.95
N ASP A 189 21.87 8.60 29.27
CA ASP A 189 22.33 8.50 27.87
C ASP A 189 23.85 8.36 27.72
N ASP A 190 24.56 8.11 28.84
CA ASP A 190 25.99 7.84 28.81
C ASP A 190 26.32 6.60 27.98
N CYS A 191 27.32 6.73 27.11
CA CYS A 191 27.65 5.67 26.15
C CYS A 191 28.16 4.39 26.83
N ASP A 192 28.84 4.52 27.97
CA ASP A 192 29.44 3.41 28.74
C ASP A 192 28.40 2.58 29.52
N ILE A 193 27.15 3.02 29.56
CA ILE A 193 26.02 2.22 30.07
C ILE A 193 25.87 0.94 29.26
N CYS A 194 26.10 0.99 27.95
CA CYS A 194 26.00 -0.16 27.07
C CYS A 194 27.33 -0.51 26.40
N HIS A 195 28.21 0.46 26.13
CA HIS A 195 29.49 0.20 25.48
C HIS A 195 30.58 -0.15 26.49
N ILE A 196 31.04 -1.41 26.50
CA ILE A 196 32.16 -1.84 27.34
C ILE A 196 33.47 -1.45 26.63
N GLY A 197 33.98 -0.25 26.94
CA GLY A 197 35.21 0.33 26.38
C GLY A 197 34.95 1.55 25.48
N ALA A 198 36.02 2.25 25.07
CA ALA A 198 35.90 3.38 24.16
C ALA A 198 35.35 2.91 22.81
N VAL A 199 34.31 3.60 22.32
CA VAL A 199 33.77 3.35 20.97
C VAL A 199 34.89 3.67 19.96
N PRO A 200 35.37 2.70 19.16
CA PRO A 200 36.39 2.97 18.16
C PRO A 200 35.91 4.07 17.21
N ALA A 201 36.76 5.03 16.85
CA ALA A 201 36.41 6.08 15.91
C ALA A 201 35.97 5.54 14.52
N SER A 202 36.34 4.29 14.22
CA SER A 202 35.97 3.53 13.02
C SER A 202 34.60 2.84 13.12
N ALA A 203 33.93 2.87 14.27
CA ALA A 203 32.61 2.27 14.42
C ALA A 203 31.60 2.96 13.47
N PRO A 204 30.74 2.19 12.79
CA PRO A 204 29.77 2.76 11.86
C PRO A 204 28.88 3.76 12.60
N LYS A 205 28.84 5.00 12.11
CA LYS A 205 27.99 6.06 12.67
C LYS A 205 26.54 5.70 12.43
N VAL A 206 25.88 5.22 13.47
CA VAL A 206 24.49 4.82 13.42
C VAL A 206 23.60 6.06 13.52
N LYS A 207 22.81 6.31 12.47
CA LYS A 207 21.87 7.43 12.41
C LYS A 207 20.63 7.13 13.24
N MET A 208 20.31 8.01 14.20
CA MET A 208 19.17 7.88 15.09
C MET A 208 17.99 8.76 14.63
N PRO A 209 16.76 8.25 14.49
CA PRO A 209 15.56 9.06 14.40
C PRO A 209 15.01 9.32 15.81
N VAL A 210 15.35 10.47 16.38
CA VAL A 210 14.70 10.99 17.60
C VAL A 210 13.50 11.84 17.18
N ARG A 211 12.34 11.68 17.84
CA ARG A 211 11.21 12.60 17.66
C ARG A 211 11.46 13.88 18.47
N VAL A 212 12.18 14.81 17.86
CA VAL A 212 12.38 16.18 18.38
C VAL A 212 11.55 17.18 17.60
N SER A 213 11.06 18.22 18.28
CA SER A 213 10.34 19.32 17.63
C SER A 213 11.30 20.18 16.80
N PRO A 214 10.85 20.83 15.70
CA PRO A 214 11.73 21.60 14.81
C PRO A 214 12.55 22.70 15.50
N ALA A 215 12.04 23.26 16.61
CA ALA A 215 12.70 24.31 17.39
C ALA A 215 13.91 23.80 18.19
N GLN A 216 13.93 22.51 18.53
CA GLN A 216 15.00 21.91 19.36
C GLN A 216 16.21 21.46 18.53
N CYS A 217 16.15 21.59 17.20
CA CYS A 217 17.19 21.10 16.28
C CYS A 217 18.31 22.12 16.05
N THR A 218 18.01 23.43 16.11
CA THR A 218 18.90 24.50 15.68
C THR A 218 19.95 24.92 16.71
N GLU A 219 19.80 24.49 17.96
CA GLU A 219 20.70 24.87 19.06
C GLU A 219 21.98 24.00 19.08
N CYS A 220 21.87 22.70 18.71
CA CYS A 220 22.98 21.73 18.76
C CYS A 220 23.43 21.16 17.40
N HIS A 221 22.67 21.29 16.29
CA HIS A 221 23.01 20.69 14.99
C HIS A 221 23.32 21.75 13.91
N LYS A 222 24.59 22.11 13.76
CA LYS A 222 25.04 23.25 12.93
C LYS A 222 25.34 22.94 11.44
N SER A 223 25.18 21.70 10.98
CA SER A 223 25.57 21.29 9.62
C SER A 223 24.38 20.94 8.70
N ARG A 224 24.35 21.54 7.50
CA ARG A 224 23.34 21.36 6.45
C ARG A 224 23.35 19.97 5.78
N THR A 225 24.48 19.26 5.80
CA THR A 225 24.62 17.93 5.19
C THR A 225 24.01 16.82 6.04
N PHE A 226 23.75 17.10 7.32
CA PHE A 226 23.17 16.16 8.26
C PHE A 226 21.66 15.95 8.04
N CYS A 227 20.96 16.91 7.43
CA CYS A 227 19.53 16.78 7.14
C CYS A 227 19.28 15.61 6.19
N SER A 228 20.06 15.51 5.11
CA SER A 228 20.00 14.41 4.14
C SER A 228 20.35 13.05 4.74
N ASP A 229 21.02 13.01 5.89
CA ASP A 229 21.44 11.74 6.46
C ASP A 229 20.29 10.98 7.10
N CYS A 230 19.44 11.66 7.87
CA CYS A 230 18.26 11.06 8.52
C CYS A 230 16.98 11.21 7.70
N HIS A 231 16.83 12.31 6.94
CA HIS A 231 15.76 12.44 5.93
C HIS A 231 16.09 11.67 4.65
N GLU A 232 17.14 10.84 4.70
CA GLU A 232 17.41 9.83 3.71
C GLU A 232 17.72 10.46 2.33
N GLY A 233 18.13 11.74 2.28
CA GLY A 233 18.38 12.54 1.09
C GLY A 233 17.32 13.62 0.84
N LEU A 234 16.20 13.61 1.58
CA LEU A 234 15.15 14.60 1.48
C LEU A 234 15.57 15.91 2.19
N GLN A 235 15.67 16.98 1.42
CA GLN A 235 16.23 18.24 1.89
C GLN A 235 15.23 19.00 2.77
N MET A 236 15.65 19.37 3.98
CA MET A 236 14.84 20.06 4.99
C MET A 236 15.52 21.35 5.50
N PRO A 237 14.78 22.45 5.73
CA PRO A 237 13.38 22.68 5.32
C PRO A 237 13.24 22.49 3.80
N HIS A 238 12.05 22.05 3.36
CA HIS A 238 11.81 21.75 1.96
C HIS A 238 12.29 22.92 1.07
N PRO A 239 13.05 22.64 -0.01
CA PRO A 239 13.64 23.69 -0.83
C PRO A 239 12.56 24.58 -1.46
N ALA A 240 12.88 25.82 -1.81
CA ALA A 240 11.91 26.77 -2.36
C ALA A 240 11.17 26.26 -3.62
N ARG A 241 11.76 25.31 -4.37
CA ARG A 241 11.15 24.66 -5.55
C ARG A 241 10.51 23.28 -5.26
N TRP A 242 10.26 22.96 -3.99
CA TRP A 242 9.72 21.67 -3.55
C TRP A 242 8.44 21.29 -4.28
N MET A 243 7.51 22.23 -4.47
CA MET A 243 6.25 21.99 -5.18
C MET A 243 6.43 21.50 -6.63
N LYS A 244 7.56 21.78 -7.27
CA LYS A 244 7.87 21.30 -8.63
C LYS A 244 8.69 20.00 -8.66
N SER A 245 9.36 19.66 -7.56
CA SER A 245 10.33 18.55 -7.49
C SER A 245 9.89 17.36 -6.64
N HIS A 246 8.94 17.55 -5.72
CA HIS A 246 8.47 16.48 -4.82
C HIS A 246 7.87 15.28 -5.55
N GLY A 247 7.29 15.48 -6.74
CA GLY A 247 6.77 14.37 -7.56
C GLY A 247 7.86 13.35 -7.94
N GLY A 248 9.09 13.80 -8.21
CA GLY A 248 10.22 12.90 -8.48
C GLY A 248 10.61 12.09 -7.25
N VAL A 249 10.55 12.69 -6.06
CA VAL A 249 10.78 11.99 -4.79
C VAL A 249 9.72 10.93 -4.54
N VAL A 250 8.44 11.23 -4.79
CA VAL A 250 7.34 10.26 -4.64
C VAL A 250 7.49 9.08 -5.61
N LEU A 251 7.90 9.33 -6.85
CA LEU A 251 8.16 8.26 -7.83
C LEU A 251 9.33 7.36 -7.43
N GLN A 252 10.38 7.94 -6.84
CA GLN A 252 11.56 7.19 -6.43
C GLN A 252 11.39 6.46 -5.09
N ARG A 253 10.57 7.00 -4.18
CA ARG A 253 10.57 6.60 -2.75
C ARG A 253 9.20 6.28 -2.17
N SER A 254 8.17 6.20 -3.00
CA SER A 254 6.76 6.07 -2.61
C SER A 254 6.22 7.29 -1.87
N LYS A 255 4.88 7.36 -1.77
CA LYS A 255 4.16 8.33 -0.91
C LYS A 255 4.39 8.08 0.58
N ASP A 256 4.87 6.90 0.93
CA ASP A 256 5.00 6.45 2.32
C ASP A 256 6.08 7.23 3.09
N ILE A 257 7.07 7.81 2.39
CA ILE A 257 8.07 8.71 2.97
C ILE A 257 7.48 10.03 3.48
N CYS A 258 6.31 10.42 2.99
CA CYS A 258 5.64 11.66 3.41
C CYS A 258 4.75 11.40 4.63
N VAL A 259 4.03 10.27 4.61
CA VAL A 259 3.15 9.85 5.71
C VAL A 259 3.91 9.28 6.90
N SER A 260 5.25 9.26 6.88
CA SER A 260 6.06 8.97 8.07
C SER A 260 6.12 10.17 9.03
N CYS A 261 5.89 11.38 8.52
CA CYS A 261 5.96 12.64 9.30
C CYS A 261 4.66 13.44 9.26
N HIS A 262 3.90 13.41 8.15
CA HIS A 262 2.63 14.14 8.01
C HIS A 262 1.41 13.33 8.50
N THR A 263 1.45 12.81 9.73
CA THR A 263 0.53 11.74 10.18
C THR A 263 -0.74 12.16 10.92
N LYS A 264 -0.91 13.41 11.37
CA LYS A 264 -1.96 13.67 12.37
C LYS A 264 -3.30 14.19 11.88
N ASP A 265 -3.39 14.86 10.73
CA ASP A 265 -4.67 15.48 10.32
C ASP A 265 -5.16 15.17 8.90
N ASP A 266 -4.40 14.56 7.99
CA ASP A 266 -4.97 14.32 6.65
C ASP A 266 -4.27 13.28 5.75
N PRO A 267 -4.77 12.02 5.66
CA PRO A 267 -4.41 11.13 4.56
C PRO A 267 -4.85 11.64 3.17
N LYS A 268 -5.67 12.71 3.09
CA LYS A 268 -5.99 13.46 1.87
C LYS A 268 -5.02 14.62 1.60
N PHE A 269 -3.92 14.83 2.34
CA PHE A 269 -3.04 15.99 2.11
C PHE A 269 -2.58 16.07 0.64
N CYS A 270 -2.35 14.91 0.03
CA CYS A 270 -2.03 14.79 -1.39
C CYS A 270 -3.18 15.30 -2.28
N ILE A 271 -4.42 14.91 -2.00
CA ILE A 271 -5.61 15.26 -2.79
C ILE A 271 -6.04 16.70 -2.52
N ASP A 272 -5.85 17.22 -1.32
CA ASP A 272 -6.21 18.58 -0.94
C ASP A 272 -5.40 19.61 -1.74
N CYS A 273 -4.12 19.32 -2.01
CA CYS A 273 -3.32 20.13 -2.92
C CYS A 273 -3.45 19.71 -4.40
N HIS A 274 -3.42 18.41 -4.73
CA HIS A 274 -3.34 17.93 -6.12
C HIS A 274 -4.70 17.87 -6.81
N GLY A 275 -5.77 17.58 -6.06
CA GLY A 275 -7.14 17.45 -6.55
C GLY A 275 -7.38 16.31 -7.53
N VAL A 276 -6.39 15.46 -7.75
CA VAL A 276 -6.39 14.23 -8.57
C VAL A 276 -5.48 13.17 -7.94
N PRO A 277 -5.76 11.87 -8.14
CA PRO A 277 -4.88 10.80 -7.69
C PRO A 277 -3.48 10.92 -8.32
N MET A 278 -2.44 10.79 -7.49
CA MET A 278 -1.03 10.84 -7.88
C MET A 278 -0.24 9.68 -7.23
N PRO A 279 0.64 8.96 -7.95
CA PRO A 279 0.85 8.96 -9.41
C PRO A 279 -0.46 8.80 -10.19
N HIS A 280 -0.58 9.46 -11.35
CA HIS A 280 -1.78 9.28 -12.18
C HIS A 280 -1.99 7.77 -12.44
N PRO A 281 -3.22 7.25 -12.31
CA PRO A 281 -3.48 5.82 -12.48
C PRO A 281 -3.14 5.34 -13.89
N ALA A 282 -2.88 4.04 -14.02
CA ALA A 282 -2.69 3.41 -15.33
C ALA A 282 -3.91 3.69 -16.24
N GLY A 283 -3.66 4.09 -17.49
CA GLY A 283 -4.73 4.48 -18.43
C GLY A 283 -5.27 5.90 -18.27
N PHE A 284 -4.84 6.68 -17.27
CA PHE A 284 -5.27 8.08 -17.09
C PHE A 284 -5.07 8.92 -18.35
N ARG A 285 -3.97 8.73 -19.08
CA ARG A 285 -3.70 9.45 -20.33
C ARG A 285 -4.80 9.28 -21.37
N SER A 286 -5.47 8.13 -21.41
CA SER A 286 -6.55 7.86 -22.36
C SER A 286 -7.92 8.33 -21.88
N SER A 287 -8.13 8.42 -20.55
CA SER A 287 -9.43 8.75 -19.95
C SER A 287 -9.52 10.16 -19.35
N HIS A 288 -8.42 10.91 -19.29
CA HIS A 288 -8.39 12.20 -18.59
C HIS A 288 -9.25 13.30 -19.21
N GLY A 289 -9.66 13.19 -20.48
CA GLY A 289 -10.36 14.26 -21.22
C GLY A 289 -11.62 14.76 -20.52
N GLY A 290 -12.50 13.85 -20.10
CA GLY A 290 -13.74 14.21 -19.40
C GLY A 290 -13.50 14.88 -18.04
N PHE A 291 -12.46 14.45 -17.32
CA PHE A 291 -12.06 15.06 -16.06
C PHE A 291 -11.42 16.44 -16.27
N ALA A 292 -10.53 16.55 -17.26
CA ALA A 292 -9.79 17.77 -17.58
C ALA A 292 -10.73 18.89 -18.04
N LEU A 293 -11.75 18.59 -18.84
CA LEU A 293 -12.75 19.58 -19.27
C LEU A 293 -13.39 20.33 -18.09
N LYS A 294 -13.70 19.61 -17.01
CA LYS A 294 -14.31 20.17 -15.79
C LYS A 294 -13.29 20.78 -14.83
N ASN A 295 -12.02 20.39 -14.91
CA ASN A 295 -10.99 20.68 -13.90
C ASN A 295 -9.68 21.23 -14.48
N GLN A 296 -9.70 21.92 -15.64
CA GLN A 296 -8.50 22.45 -16.31
C GLN A 296 -7.53 23.18 -15.38
N LYS A 297 -8.05 24.00 -14.45
CA LYS A 297 -7.26 24.75 -13.46
C LYS A 297 -6.41 23.84 -12.57
N LYS A 298 -6.84 22.59 -12.30
CA LYS A 298 -6.06 21.63 -11.50
C LYS A 298 -4.84 21.11 -12.27
N CYS A 299 -4.98 20.87 -13.57
CA CYS A 299 -3.90 20.33 -14.41
C CYS A 299 -2.79 21.36 -14.65
N VAL A 300 -3.16 22.61 -14.95
CA VAL A 300 -2.19 23.68 -15.28
C VAL A 300 -1.36 24.13 -14.08
N LYS A 301 -1.79 23.86 -12.84
CA LYS A 301 -1.01 24.15 -11.62
C LYS A 301 0.38 23.50 -11.65
N CYS A 302 0.47 22.28 -12.19
CA CYS A 302 1.72 21.53 -12.26
C CYS A 302 2.28 21.44 -13.68
N HIS A 303 1.42 21.25 -14.69
CA HIS A 303 1.87 21.04 -16.07
C HIS A 303 2.03 22.34 -16.89
N GLY A 304 1.48 23.46 -16.42
CA GLY A 304 1.43 24.71 -17.19
C GLY A 304 0.44 24.66 -18.36
N ARG A 305 0.07 25.82 -18.91
CA ARG A 305 -0.93 25.92 -19.99
C ARG A 305 -0.48 25.20 -21.28
N ASP A 306 0.80 25.27 -21.61
CA ASP A 306 1.34 24.71 -22.86
C ASP A 306 1.47 23.18 -22.85
N SER A 307 1.24 22.53 -21.71
CA SER A 307 1.28 21.07 -21.62
C SER A 307 0.21 20.40 -22.46
N CYS A 308 -0.98 21.00 -22.54
CA CYS A 308 -2.08 20.49 -23.35
C CYS A 308 -1.64 20.42 -24.82
N ILE A 309 -1.08 21.52 -25.34
CA ILE A 309 -0.65 21.62 -26.74
C ILE A 309 0.54 20.72 -27.03
N ARG A 310 1.53 20.62 -26.13
CA ARG A 310 2.70 19.76 -26.34
C ARG A 310 2.36 18.28 -26.48
N CYS A 311 1.32 17.81 -25.79
CA CYS A 311 0.88 16.42 -25.90
C CYS A 311 -0.18 16.24 -27.01
N HIS A 312 -1.17 17.12 -27.10
CA HIS A 312 -2.29 16.99 -28.05
C HIS A 312 -1.94 17.49 -29.46
N GLY A 313 -0.90 18.32 -29.60
CA GLY A 313 -0.53 19.01 -30.85
C GLY A 313 -1.49 20.14 -31.25
N LEU A 314 -2.52 20.40 -30.43
CA LEU A 314 -3.52 21.45 -30.65
C LEU A 314 -4.12 21.93 -29.31
N GLN A 315 -4.74 23.11 -29.31
CA GLN A 315 -5.36 23.68 -28.12
C GLN A 315 -6.60 22.88 -27.71
N MET A 316 -6.60 22.36 -26.48
CA MET A 316 -7.72 21.64 -25.89
C MET A 316 -8.24 22.37 -24.64
N PRO A 317 -9.57 22.50 -24.44
CA PRO A 317 -10.63 22.21 -25.41
C PRO A 317 -10.46 23.05 -26.68
N HIS A 318 -10.99 22.56 -27.81
CA HIS A 318 -10.95 23.32 -29.06
C HIS A 318 -11.46 24.75 -28.83
N PRO A 319 -10.80 25.77 -29.37
CA PRO A 319 -11.17 27.17 -29.15
C PRO A 319 -12.57 27.48 -29.70
N SER A 320 -13.20 28.54 -29.20
CA SER A 320 -14.44 29.05 -29.77
C SER A 320 -14.24 29.39 -31.25
N GLY A 321 -15.18 28.99 -32.10
CA GLY A 321 -15.06 29.15 -33.56
C GLY A 321 -14.15 28.11 -34.24
N TRP A 322 -13.69 27.07 -33.54
CA TRP A 322 -12.90 25.96 -34.12
C TRP A 322 -13.49 25.40 -35.42
N MET A 323 -14.82 25.30 -35.51
CA MET A 323 -15.49 24.82 -36.72
C MET A 323 -15.19 25.67 -37.97
N GLY A 324 -14.86 26.96 -37.84
CA GLY A 324 -14.43 27.78 -38.97
C GLY A 324 -12.97 27.58 -39.38
N GLN A 325 -12.15 26.99 -38.50
CA GLN A 325 -10.68 26.91 -38.66
C GLN A 325 -10.15 25.47 -38.72
N HIS A 326 -10.98 24.47 -38.42
CA HIS A 326 -10.58 23.06 -38.34
C HIS A 326 -10.13 22.48 -39.69
N SER A 327 -10.67 22.96 -40.82
CA SER A 327 -10.30 22.52 -42.17
C SER A 327 -8.80 22.72 -42.45
N ARG A 328 -8.26 23.91 -42.12
CA ARG A 328 -6.85 24.24 -42.30
C ARG A 328 -5.93 23.31 -41.51
N VAL A 329 -6.31 22.97 -40.28
CA VAL A 329 -5.54 22.07 -39.41
C VAL A 329 -5.69 20.62 -39.86
N ALA A 330 -6.89 20.20 -40.24
CA ALA A 330 -7.17 18.84 -40.73
C ALA A 330 -6.41 18.53 -42.02
N LEU A 331 -6.28 19.50 -42.93
CA LEU A 331 -5.48 19.34 -44.14
C LEU A 331 -3.97 19.32 -43.87
N GLY A 332 -3.49 20.17 -42.95
CA GLY A 332 -2.07 20.22 -42.61
C GLY A 332 -1.60 19.03 -41.77
N SER A 333 -2.48 18.39 -41.01
CA SER A 333 -2.14 17.30 -40.10
C SER A 333 -3.31 16.32 -39.85
N PRO A 334 -3.78 15.58 -40.87
CA PRO A 334 -4.97 14.73 -40.78
C PRO A 334 -4.85 13.59 -39.76
N GLY A 335 -3.62 13.11 -39.50
CA GLY A 335 -3.36 12.10 -38.47
C GLY A 335 -3.53 12.61 -37.04
N LEU A 336 -3.56 13.93 -36.82
CA LEU A 336 -3.67 14.54 -35.49
C LEU A 336 -5.05 14.28 -34.87
N CYS A 337 -6.10 14.40 -35.68
CA CYS A 337 -7.49 14.22 -35.28
C CYS A 337 -7.77 12.75 -34.89
N ARG A 338 -7.18 11.81 -35.63
CA ARG A 338 -7.33 10.36 -35.41
C ARG A 338 -6.75 9.85 -34.08
N ARG A 339 -5.99 10.69 -33.37
CA ARG A 339 -5.50 10.39 -32.01
C ARG A 339 -6.60 10.40 -30.96
N CYS A 340 -7.74 11.05 -31.24
CA CYS A 340 -8.84 11.19 -30.30
C CYS A 340 -10.22 10.92 -30.94
N HIS A 341 -10.37 11.15 -32.24
CA HIS A 341 -11.62 10.94 -32.98
C HIS A 341 -11.47 9.76 -33.94
N SER A 342 -12.50 8.92 -34.04
CA SER A 342 -12.60 7.92 -35.12
C SER A 342 -13.05 8.57 -36.42
N ASP A 343 -12.85 7.88 -37.54
CA ASP A 343 -13.29 8.36 -38.87
C ASP A 343 -14.80 8.60 -38.93
N SER A 344 -15.58 7.87 -38.13
CA SER A 344 -17.02 8.08 -37.96
C SER A 344 -17.39 9.47 -37.42
N TYR A 345 -16.50 10.13 -36.67
CA TYR A 345 -16.72 11.50 -36.20
C TYR A 345 -16.70 12.50 -37.35
N CYS A 346 -15.76 12.33 -38.29
CA CYS A 346 -15.70 13.15 -39.50
C CYS A 346 -16.94 12.88 -40.38
N ILE A 347 -17.28 11.62 -40.60
CA ILE A 347 -18.44 11.23 -41.41
C ILE A 347 -19.75 11.77 -40.81
N GLY A 348 -19.88 11.83 -39.48
CA GLY A 348 -21.08 12.34 -38.82
C GLY A 348 -21.45 13.78 -39.19
N CYS A 349 -20.46 14.64 -39.45
CA CYS A 349 -20.70 16.01 -39.91
C CYS A 349 -20.54 16.18 -41.43
N HIS A 350 -19.57 15.50 -42.04
CA HIS A 350 -19.25 15.64 -43.47
C HIS A 350 -20.09 14.75 -44.38
N GLY A 351 -20.76 13.72 -43.86
CA GLY A 351 -21.54 12.73 -44.61
C GLY A 351 -20.72 11.77 -45.46
N VAL A 352 -19.45 12.10 -45.74
CA VAL A 352 -18.52 11.29 -46.53
C VAL A 352 -17.16 11.17 -45.82
N ALA A 353 -16.40 10.14 -46.18
CA ALA A 353 -15.07 9.91 -45.62
C ALA A 353 -14.05 10.92 -46.17
N LEU A 354 -13.27 11.55 -45.27
CA LEU A 354 -12.23 12.51 -45.63
C LEU A 354 -10.85 12.07 -45.08
N PRO A 355 -9.74 12.30 -45.82
CA PRO A 355 -9.73 12.78 -47.21
C PRO A 355 -10.35 11.75 -48.18
N HIS A 356 -10.92 12.22 -49.30
CA HIS A 356 -11.51 11.34 -50.30
C HIS A 356 -10.47 10.34 -50.82
N SER A 357 -10.87 9.08 -50.97
CA SER A 357 -10.03 8.07 -51.61
C SER A 357 -10.00 8.26 -53.13
N SER A 358 -9.01 7.69 -53.81
CA SER A 358 -8.96 7.67 -55.28
C SER A 358 -10.20 6.99 -55.90
N GLY A 359 -10.73 5.95 -55.25
CA GLY A 359 -11.97 5.30 -55.67
C GLY A 359 -13.20 6.19 -55.51
N PHE A 360 -13.27 6.98 -54.43
CA PHE A 360 -14.35 7.96 -54.25
C PHE A 360 -14.31 9.06 -55.32
N ILE A 361 -13.11 9.50 -55.71
CA ILE A 361 -12.93 10.49 -56.77
C ILE A 361 -13.35 9.92 -58.14
N ALA A 362 -13.06 8.64 -58.41
CA ALA A 362 -13.47 7.98 -59.64
C ALA A 362 -15.00 7.86 -59.77
N ASP A 363 -15.70 7.60 -58.67
CA ASP A 363 -17.17 7.49 -58.61
C ASP A 363 -17.87 8.81 -58.20
N HIS A 364 -17.12 9.93 -58.21
CA HIS A 364 -17.60 11.23 -57.75
C HIS A 364 -18.92 11.69 -58.40
N PRO A 365 -19.17 11.50 -59.72
CA PRO A 365 -20.44 11.88 -60.34
C PRO A 365 -21.67 11.19 -59.70
N ASN A 366 -21.59 9.89 -59.41
CA ASN A 366 -22.70 9.15 -58.81
C ASN A 366 -22.95 9.58 -57.36
N HIS A 367 -21.90 9.91 -56.60
CA HIS A 367 -22.03 10.48 -55.26
C HIS A 367 -22.69 11.87 -55.28
N THR A 368 -22.34 12.72 -56.25
CA THR A 368 -22.97 14.05 -56.39
C THR A 368 -24.45 13.97 -56.77
N TYR A 369 -24.84 13.00 -57.60
CA TYR A 369 -26.24 12.80 -57.98
C TYR A 369 -27.11 12.38 -56.78
N ASN A 370 -26.57 11.51 -55.91
CA ASN A 370 -27.31 10.95 -54.78
C ASN A 370 -27.26 11.81 -53.50
N GLN A 371 -26.19 12.58 -53.29
CA GLN A 371 -25.95 13.33 -52.04
C GLN A 371 -25.38 14.75 -52.27
N GLY A 372 -25.64 15.37 -53.42
CA GLY A 372 -25.02 16.63 -53.84
C GLY A 372 -25.17 17.80 -52.86
N SER A 373 -26.24 17.83 -52.06
CA SER A 373 -26.45 18.86 -51.02
C SER A 373 -25.39 18.84 -49.91
N VAL A 374 -24.79 17.67 -49.62
CA VAL A 374 -23.69 17.54 -48.66
C VAL A 374 -22.40 18.06 -49.26
N CYS A 375 -22.16 17.83 -50.55
CA CYS A 375 -20.98 18.27 -51.28
C CYS A 375 -20.90 19.80 -51.41
N MET A 376 -22.05 20.46 -51.64
CA MET A 376 -22.13 21.93 -51.77
C MET A 376 -21.68 22.69 -50.52
N LYS A 377 -21.75 22.07 -49.33
CA LYS A 377 -21.31 22.68 -48.06
C LYS A 377 -19.80 23.00 -48.05
N CYS A 378 -19.02 22.27 -48.84
CA CYS A 378 -17.57 22.45 -48.90
C CYS A 378 -17.06 22.86 -50.29
N HIS A 379 -17.74 22.49 -51.39
CA HIS A 379 -17.31 22.82 -52.76
C HIS A 379 -17.95 24.11 -53.31
N GLY A 380 -19.04 24.61 -52.72
CA GLY A 380 -19.82 25.73 -53.27
C GLY A 380 -20.51 25.38 -54.59
N ASN A 381 -21.29 26.31 -55.15
CA ASN A 381 -22.06 26.09 -56.40
C ASN A 381 -21.20 26.18 -57.69
N GLY A 382 -19.87 26.32 -57.54
CA GLY A 382 -18.92 26.48 -58.65
C GLY A 382 -17.50 25.95 -58.35
N GLY A 383 -17.36 25.01 -57.42
CA GLY A 383 -16.05 24.42 -57.06
C GLY A 383 -15.13 25.32 -56.21
N THR A 384 -15.54 26.56 -55.93
CA THR A 384 -14.84 27.52 -55.06
C THR A 384 -15.35 27.40 -53.62
N GLY A 385 -14.92 26.35 -52.95
CA GLY A 385 -15.19 26.15 -51.52
C GLY A 385 -14.61 27.26 -50.63
N PRO A 386 -15.04 27.35 -49.35
CA PRO A 386 -14.40 28.21 -48.34
C PRO A 386 -12.89 27.96 -48.24
N GLN A 387 -12.12 28.94 -47.77
CA GLN A 387 -10.66 28.82 -47.63
C GLN A 387 -10.25 27.55 -46.87
N GLY A 388 -9.47 26.67 -47.52
CA GLY A 388 -9.08 25.37 -46.98
C GLY A 388 -9.95 24.19 -47.44
N CYS A 389 -10.93 24.38 -48.33
CA CYS A 389 -11.57 23.30 -49.08
C CYS A 389 -11.05 23.36 -50.52
N PHE A 390 -10.00 22.59 -50.84
CA PHE A 390 -9.38 22.61 -52.17
C PHE A 390 -10.22 21.84 -53.20
N GLY A 391 -11.20 22.51 -53.82
CA GLY A 391 -11.80 22.04 -55.07
C GLY A 391 -10.92 22.31 -56.32
N GLY A 392 -9.85 23.10 -56.15
CA GLY A 392 -9.11 23.75 -57.25
C GLY A 392 -8.19 22.87 -58.10
N GLY A 393 -8.13 21.55 -57.87
CA GLY A 393 -7.40 20.60 -58.72
C GLY A 393 -8.27 19.92 -59.77
N CYS A 394 -9.52 19.59 -59.42
CA CYS A 394 -10.41 18.79 -60.28
C CYS A 394 -11.53 19.63 -60.92
N HIS A 395 -11.90 20.79 -60.36
CA HIS A 395 -12.99 21.66 -60.85
C HIS A 395 -12.49 22.97 -61.47
N ARG A 396 -11.35 22.95 -62.18
CA ARG A 396 -10.98 24.05 -63.09
C ARG A 396 -11.76 23.90 -64.41
N GLY A 397 -13.08 23.90 -64.33
CA GLY A 397 -13.96 23.99 -65.49
C GLY A 397 -14.19 25.45 -65.81
N GLY A 398 -13.79 25.88 -67.00
CA GLY A 398 -14.21 27.16 -67.56
C GLY A 398 -15.73 27.25 -67.61
N ILE A 399 -16.23 28.47 -67.54
CA ILE A 399 -17.63 28.79 -67.80
C ILE A 399 -17.79 28.76 -69.32
N ASP A 400 -18.03 27.57 -69.88
CA ASP A 400 -18.58 27.38 -71.23
C ASP A 400 -19.75 26.40 -71.16
#